data_AF-A0A519H2A6-F1
#
_entry.id   AF-A0A519H2A6-F1
#
_cell.length_a   1.000
_cell.length_b   1.000
_cell.length_c   1.000
_cell.angle_alpha   90.00
_cell.angle_beta   90.00
_cell.angle_gamma   90.00
#
_symmetry.space_group_name_H-M   'P 1'
#
loop_
_entity.id
_entity.type
_entity.pdbx_description
1 polymer ?
#
loop_
_entity_poly.entity_id
_entity_poly.type
_entity_poly.pdbx_seq_one_letter_code
_entity_poly.pdbx_strand_id
1 'polypeptide(L)'
;MANFIDKAVGYFNPAAGLRRHYQRAALKRAYEAASPGDRWRPRRSGASANADHQADGAKLRAKARSLYQNVPYIRAGLNGRIAAIVGTGIVQRTTGRDAKAIDEAHVQWRKVCDADGRLDFDGLIAAA
;
A
#
# COMPACT_ATOMS: atom_id res chain seq x y z
N MET A 1 4.55 -20.88 10.33
CA MET A 1 5.43 -21.70 11.18
C MET A 1 5.54 -23.09 10.58
N ALA A 2 6.77 -23.59 10.49
CA ALA A 2 7.08 -24.95 10.06
C ALA A 2 6.79 -25.93 11.20
N ASN A 3 6.06 -27.00 10.89
CA ASN A 3 5.72 -28.03 11.87
C ASN A 3 6.81 -29.12 11.90
N PHE A 4 6.79 -30.00 12.90
CA PHE A 4 7.71 -31.14 13.00
C PHE A 4 7.82 -31.95 11.69
N ILE A 5 6.68 -32.23 11.05
CA ILE A 5 6.62 -32.95 9.76
C ILE A 5 7.33 -32.18 8.63
N ASP A 6 7.24 -30.85 8.59
CA ASP A 6 7.91 -30.07 7.54
C ASP A 6 9.44 -30.10 7.71
N LYS A 7 9.91 -30.15 8.97
CA LYS A 7 11.34 -30.28 9.29
C LYS A 7 11.88 -31.68 8.95
N ALA A 8 11.15 -32.72 9.32
CA ALA A 8 11.53 -34.10 8.98
C ALA A 8 11.61 -34.31 7.47
N VAL A 9 10.58 -33.87 6.72
CA VAL A 9 10.58 -33.99 5.25
C VAL A 9 11.70 -33.15 4.63
N GLY A 10 11.92 -31.92 5.12
CA GLY A 10 13.02 -31.07 4.61
C GLY A 10 14.41 -31.61 4.91
N TYR A 11 14.59 -32.35 6.01
CA TYR A 11 15.85 -33.00 6.37
C TYR A 11 16.19 -34.16 5.42
N PHE A 12 15.22 -35.04 5.15
CA PHE A 12 15.43 -36.19 4.25
C PHE A 12 15.32 -35.85 2.77
N ASN A 13 14.48 -34.88 2.41
CA ASN A 13 14.28 -34.43 1.03
C ASN A 13 14.00 -32.91 0.98
N PRO A 14 15.03 -32.09 0.82
CA PRO A 14 14.91 -30.63 0.81
C PRO A 14 13.93 -30.09 -0.24
N ALA A 15 13.92 -30.67 -1.44
CA ALA A 15 13.04 -30.25 -2.53
C ALA A 15 11.56 -30.52 -2.20
N ALA A 16 11.25 -31.69 -1.65
CA ALA A 16 9.90 -32.04 -1.22
C ALA A 16 9.45 -31.19 -0.02
N GLY A 17 10.34 -30.91 0.93
CA GLY A 17 10.09 -30.04 2.08
C GLY A 17 9.74 -28.61 1.66
N LEU A 18 10.52 -28.03 0.74
CA LEU A 18 10.29 -26.71 0.18
C LEU A 18 8.93 -26.63 -0.54
N ARG A 19 8.62 -27.63 -1.40
CA ARG A 19 7.34 -27.73 -2.11
C ARG A 19 6.16 -27.79 -1.14
N ARG A 20 6.26 -28.61 -0.09
CA ARG A 20 5.22 -28.73 0.95
C ARG A 20 5.03 -27.41 1.70
N HIS A 21 6.12 -26.74 2.08
CA HIS A 21 6.07 -25.45 2.76
C HIS A 21 5.31 -24.41 1.91
N TYR A 22 5.62 -24.30 0.62
CA TYR A 22 4.91 -23.40 -0.30
C TYR A 22 3.42 -23.73 -0.43
N GLN A 23 3.07 -25.01 -0.58
CA GLN A 23 1.68 -25.45 -0.69
C GLN A 23 0.88 -25.13 0.59
N ARG A 24 1.46 -25.38 1.77
CA ARG A 24 0.83 -25.05 3.06
C ARG A 24 0.70 -23.54 3.27
N ALA A 25 1.67 -22.76 2.79
CA ALA A 25 1.59 -21.31 2.81
C ALA A 25 0.45 -20.82 1.91
N ALA A 26 0.27 -21.40 0.72
CA ALA A 26 -0.80 -21.04 -0.21
C ALA A 26 -2.21 -21.32 0.35
N LEU A 27 -2.39 -22.39 1.13
CA LEU A 27 -3.68 -22.73 1.77
C LEU A 27 -4.13 -21.73 2.85
N LYS A 28 -3.23 -20.88 3.34
CA LYS A 28 -3.52 -19.90 4.40
C LYS A 28 -3.80 -18.50 3.88
N ARG A 29 -3.63 -18.26 2.57
CA ARG A 29 -3.80 -16.95 1.93
C ARG A 29 -5.23 -16.81 1.41
N ALA A 30 -5.83 -15.64 1.61
CA ALA A 30 -7.18 -15.33 1.19
C ALA A 30 -7.21 -14.54 -0.12
N TYR A 31 -6.23 -13.65 -0.33
CA TYR A 31 -6.10 -12.89 -1.58
C TYR A 31 -5.18 -13.60 -2.58
N GLU A 32 -5.65 -13.73 -3.81
CA GLU A 32 -4.92 -14.35 -4.93
C GLU A 32 -3.63 -13.61 -5.24
N ALA A 33 -3.69 -12.28 -5.21
CA ALA A 33 -2.50 -11.45 -5.34
C ALA A 33 -1.45 -11.76 -4.28
N ALA A 34 -1.76 -12.37 -3.13
CA ALA A 34 -0.76 -12.78 -2.12
C ALA A 34 -0.20 -14.20 -2.33
N SER A 35 -0.74 -14.97 -3.29
CA SER A 35 -0.27 -16.32 -3.64
C SER A 35 1.01 -16.28 -4.51
N PRO A 36 1.99 -17.19 -4.30
CA PRO A 36 3.17 -17.32 -5.17
C PRO A 36 2.87 -17.94 -6.55
N GLY A 37 1.74 -18.63 -6.69
CA GLY A 37 1.27 -19.19 -7.96
C GLY A 37 -0.10 -18.62 -8.32
N ASP A 38 -0.28 -18.28 -9.59
CA ASP A 38 -1.56 -17.87 -10.17
C ASP A 38 -2.43 -19.12 -10.38
N ARG A 39 -3.06 -19.56 -9.29
CA ARG A 39 -4.11 -20.57 -9.36
C ARG A 39 -5.31 -19.94 -8.68
N TRP A 40 -6.30 -19.59 -9.48
CA TRP A 40 -7.61 -19.14 -9.05
C TRP A 40 -8.08 -20.04 -7.89
N ARG A 41 -8.07 -19.49 -6.68
CA ARG A 41 -8.35 -20.24 -5.44
C ARG A 41 -9.41 -19.47 -4.68
N PRO A 42 -10.47 -20.16 -4.22
CA PRO A 42 -11.55 -19.49 -3.53
C PRO A 42 -11.05 -18.82 -2.24
N ARG A 43 -11.61 -17.65 -1.95
CA ARG A 43 -11.42 -16.91 -0.70
C ARG A 43 -11.64 -17.85 0.49
N ARG A 44 -10.88 -17.68 1.57
CA ARG A 44 -11.02 -18.48 2.79
C ARG A 44 -12.47 -18.40 3.31
N SER A 45 -13.18 -19.51 3.34
CA SER A 45 -14.56 -19.54 3.86
C SER A 45 -14.55 -19.24 5.36
N GLY A 46 -15.50 -18.42 5.81
CA GLY A 46 -15.72 -18.11 7.24
C GLY A 46 -14.76 -17.10 7.89
N ALA A 47 -13.77 -16.55 7.17
CA ALA A 47 -12.90 -15.50 7.70
C ALA A 47 -13.49 -14.10 7.45
N SER A 48 -13.37 -13.22 8.45
CA SER A 48 -13.71 -11.80 8.33
C SER A 48 -12.70 -11.08 7.43
N ALA A 49 -13.14 -9.98 6.80
CA ALA A 49 -12.26 -9.17 5.95
C ALA A 49 -11.00 -8.69 6.69
N ASN A 50 -11.13 -8.34 7.98
CA ASN A 50 -9.99 -7.93 8.81
C ASN A 50 -8.97 -9.07 9.01
N ALA A 51 -9.44 -10.30 9.21
CA ALA A 51 -8.55 -11.46 9.38
C ALA A 51 -7.77 -11.77 8.09
N ASP A 52 -8.43 -11.65 6.94
CA ASP A 52 -7.81 -11.83 5.62
C ASP A 52 -6.78 -10.72 5.33
N HIS A 53 -7.12 -9.46 5.63
CA HIS A 53 -6.21 -8.31 5.49
C HIS A 53 -4.97 -8.45 6.39
N GLN A 54 -5.12 -8.89 7.63
CA GLN A 54 -4.00 -9.12 8.55
C GLN A 54 -3.05 -10.22 8.03
N ALA A 55 -3.59 -11.31 7.50
CA ALA A 55 -2.78 -12.42 6.98
C ALA A 55 -1.98 -12.03 5.72
N ASP A 56 -2.55 -11.21 4.85
CA ASP A 56 -2.06 -11.00 3.48
C ASP A 56 -1.52 -9.62 3.16
N GLY A 57 -1.88 -8.61 3.95
CA GLY A 57 -1.57 -7.22 3.67
C GLY A 57 -0.08 -6.95 3.45
N ALA A 58 0.81 -7.60 4.21
CA ALA A 58 2.25 -7.44 4.04
C ALA A 58 2.75 -7.88 2.66
N LYS A 59 2.27 -9.04 2.16
CA LYS A 59 2.67 -9.56 0.85
C LYS A 59 2.07 -8.73 -0.29
N LEU A 60 0.82 -8.31 -0.15
CA LEU A 60 0.14 -7.46 -1.13
C LEU A 60 0.88 -6.14 -1.28
N ARG A 61 1.28 -5.48 -0.18
CA ARG A 61 2.08 -4.25 -0.21
C ARG A 61 3.43 -4.44 -0.90
N ALA A 62 4.14 -5.53 -0.62
CA ALA A 62 5.42 -5.83 -1.25
C ALA A 62 5.27 -6.01 -2.78
N LYS A 63 4.27 -6.78 -3.23
CA LYS A 63 3.98 -6.96 -4.66
C LYS A 63 3.53 -5.66 -5.33
N ALA A 64 2.65 -4.89 -4.69
CA ALA A 64 2.21 -3.59 -5.22
C ALA A 64 3.38 -2.63 -5.46
N ARG A 65 4.34 -2.56 -4.52
CA ARG A 65 5.56 -1.75 -4.69
C ARG A 65 6.43 -2.26 -5.84
N SER A 66 6.62 -3.57 -5.94
CA SER A 66 7.38 -4.17 -7.06
C SER A 66 6.72 -3.89 -8.41
N LEU A 67 5.40 -4.01 -8.51
CA LEU A 67 4.65 -3.69 -9.73
C LEU A 67 4.78 -2.21 -10.11
N TYR A 68 4.66 -1.30 -9.13
CA TYR A 68 4.84 0.13 -9.38
C TYR A 68 6.27 0.47 -9.84
N GLN A 69 7.29 -0.18 -9.27
CA GLN A 69 8.68 0.06 -9.62
C GLN A 69 9.06 -0.51 -11.00
N ASN A 70 8.55 -1.71 -11.33
CA ASN A 70 9.04 -2.48 -12.48
C ASN A 70 8.11 -2.41 -13.70
N VAL A 71 6.85 -1.98 -13.55
CA VAL A 71 5.87 -1.96 -14.65
C VAL A 71 5.46 -0.52 -14.98
N PRO A 72 5.99 0.07 -16.08
CA PRO A 72 5.71 1.47 -16.43
C PRO A 72 4.23 1.78 -16.61
N TYR A 73 3.45 0.84 -17.17
CA TYR A 73 2.00 1.01 -17.36
C TYR A 73 1.24 1.13 -16.03
N ILE A 74 1.63 0.35 -15.02
CA ILE A 74 1.01 0.42 -13.68
C ILE A 74 1.34 1.76 -13.03
N ARG A 75 2.60 2.19 -13.12
CA ARG A 75 3.03 3.50 -12.64
C ARG A 75 2.27 4.64 -13.32
N ALA A 76 2.17 4.61 -14.65
CA ALA A 76 1.46 5.62 -15.43
C ALA A 76 -0.03 5.66 -15.06
N GLY A 77 -0.70 4.51 -14.96
CA GLY A 77 -2.11 4.43 -14.56
C GLY A 77 -2.36 4.92 -13.14
N LEU A 78 -1.48 4.59 -12.19
CA LEU A 78 -1.57 5.10 -10.81
C LEU A 78 -1.36 6.61 -10.76
N ASN A 79 -0.36 7.14 -11.45
CA ASN A 79 -0.11 8.59 -11.48
C ASN A 79 -1.28 9.34 -12.13
N GLY A 80 -1.83 8.83 -13.23
CA GLY A 80 -3.02 9.42 -13.87
C GLY A 80 -4.25 9.40 -12.96
N ARG A 81 -4.45 8.30 -12.23
CA ARG A 81 -5.53 8.20 -11.24
C ARG A 81 -5.34 9.19 -10.09
N ILE A 82 -4.13 9.32 -9.56
CA ILE A 82 -3.83 10.29 -8.49
C ILE A 82 -4.10 11.71 -8.97
N ALA A 83 -3.64 12.05 -10.18
CA ALA A 83 -3.90 13.36 -10.79
C ALA A 83 -5.40 13.62 -10.95
N ALA A 84 -6.19 12.63 -11.37
CA ALA A 84 -7.64 12.79 -11.52
C ALA A 84 -8.40 12.90 -10.18
N ILE A 85 -7.94 12.20 -9.13
CA ILE A 85 -8.59 12.21 -7.81
C ILE A 85 -8.23 13.48 -7.04
N VAL A 86 -6.94 13.84 -7.01
CA VAL A 86 -6.45 15.00 -6.26
C VAL A 86 -6.75 16.29 -7.02
N GLY A 87 -6.74 16.24 -8.36
CA GLY A 87 -7.07 17.37 -9.21
C GLY A 87 -6.16 18.56 -8.95
N THR A 88 -6.74 19.66 -8.48
CA THR A 88 -6.07 20.94 -8.23
C THR A 88 -5.29 20.99 -6.91
N GLY A 89 -5.27 19.91 -6.13
CA GLY A 89 -4.53 19.83 -4.87
C GLY A 89 -5.42 19.62 -3.64
N ILE A 90 -4.79 19.63 -2.47
CA ILE A 90 -5.45 19.39 -1.18
C ILE A 90 -5.63 20.74 -0.48
N VAL A 91 -6.86 21.05 -0.11
CA VAL A 91 -7.16 22.27 0.66
C VAL A 91 -7.16 21.93 2.16
N GLN A 92 -6.42 22.72 2.94
CA GLN A 92 -6.41 22.59 4.39
C GLN A 92 -7.73 23.15 4.96
N ARG A 93 -8.28 22.44 5.95
CA ARG A 93 -9.47 22.88 6.67
C ARG A 93 -9.14 22.99 8.15
N THR A 94 -9.20 24.21 8.68
CA THR A 94 -9.04 24.42 10.12
C THR A 94 -10.33 24.03 10.86
N THR A 95 -10.20 23.49 12.07
CA THR A 95 -11.32 23.15 12.95
C THR A 95 -11.12 23.75 14.33
N GLY A 96 -12.21 24.04 15.06
CA GLY A 96 -12.16 24.62 16.41
C GLY A 96 -12.78 26.02 16.52
N ARG A 97 -12.66 26.63 17.70
CA ARG A 97 -13.27 27.93 18.04
C ARG A 97 -12.73 29.08 17.17
N ASP A 98 -11.43 29.05 16.90
CA ASP A 98 -10.71 30.13 16.20
C ASP A 98 -10.45 29.79 14.71
N ALA A 99 -11.15 28.80 14.17
CA ALA A 99 -10.91 28.30 12.81
C ALA A 99 -10.92 29.41 11.75
N LYS A 100 -11.86 30.36 11.86
CA LYS A 100 -11.98 31.49 10.93
C LYS A 100 -10.75 32.41 10.97
N ALA A 101 -10.29 32.76 12.17
CA ALA A 101 -9.13 33.65 12.33
C ALA A 101 -7.84 32.99 11.81
N ILE A 102 -7.70 31.68 12.02
CA ILE A 102 -6.57 30.89 11.51
C ILE A 102 -6.63 30.79 9.98
N ASP A 103 -7.80 30.51 9.39
CA ASP A 103 -7.95 30.43 7.94
C ASP A 103 -7.61 31.78 7.27
N GLU A 104 -8.07 32.90 7.85
CA GLU A 104 -7.74 34.24 7.37
C GLU A 104 -6.23 34.54 7.47
N ALA A 105 -5.60 34.22 8.60
CA ALA A 105 -4.16 34.38 8.78
C ALA A 105 -3.36 33.49 7.82
N HIS A 106 -3.81 32.25 7.61
CA HIS A 106 -3.19 31.29 6.70
C HIS A 106 -3.24 31.80 5.25
N VAL A 107 -4.36 32.37 4.80
CA VAL A 107 -4.48 32.96 3.46
C VAL A 107 -3.49 34.11 3.24
N GLN A 108 -3.23 34.94 4.25
CA GLN A 108 -2.23 36.01 4.11
C GLN A 108 -0.80 35.46 4.13
N TRP A 109 -0.52 34.52 5.05
CA TRP A 109 0.80 33.91 5.15
C TRP A 109 1.17 33.11 3.90
N ARG A 110 0.22 32.41 3.27
CA ARG A 110 0.43 31.66 2.01
C ARG A 110 1.07 32.52 0.91
N LYS A 111 0.83 33.83 0.89
CA LYS A 111 1.38 34.75 -0.12
C LYS A 111 2.87 35.03 0.06
N VAL A 112 3.40 34.81 1.27
CA VAL A 112 4.78 35.14 1.66
C VAL A 112 5.53 33.91 2.21
N CYS A 113 4.96 32.72 2.04
CA CYS A 113 5.49 31.50 2.64
C CYS A 113 6.81 31.02 2.00
N ASP A 114 7.06 31.40 0.75
CA ASP A 114 8.34 31.14 0.08
C ASP A 114 9.25 32.37 0.19
N ALA A 115 10.39 32.19 0.85
CA ALA A 115 11.41 33.23 1.00
C ALA A 115 12.08 33.56 -0.35
N ASP A 116 12.19 32.58 -1.26
CA ASP A 116 12.79 32.77 -2.58
C ASP A 116 11.77 33.25 -3.62
N GLY A 117 10.47 33.21 -3.30
CA GLY A 117 9.37 33.61 -4.19
C GLY A 117 9.26 32.78 -5.48
N ARG A 118 9.76 31.54 -5.48
CA ARG A 118 9.78 30.62 -6.62
C ARG A 118 8.53 29.77 -6.72
N LEU A 119 7.95 29.39 -5.59
CA LEU A 119 6.80 28.50 -5.48
C LEU A 119 5.69 29.16 -4.66
N ASP A 120 4.45 28.80 -4.96
CA ASP A 120 3.35 29.03 -4.05
C ASP A 120 3.35 27.96 -2.94
N PHE A 121 2.46 28.12 -1.96
CA PHE A 121 2.36 27.17 -0.85
C PHE A 121 2.08 25.73 -1.32
N ASP A 122 1.26 25.55 -2.36
CA ASP A 122 0.93 24.23 -2.88
C ASP A 122 2.13 23.58 -3.59
N GLY A 123 2.95 24.38 -4.28
CA GLY A 123 4.23 23.97 -4.85
C GLY A 123 5.26 23.61 -3.79
N LEU A 124 5.32 24.35 -2.68
CA LEU A 124 6.18 24.01 -1.53
C LEU A 124 5.79 22.66 -0.91
N ILE A 125 4.49 22.39 -0.76
CA ILE A 125 4.00 21.09 -0.27
C ILE A 125 4.39 19.95 -1.22
N ALA A 126 4.32 20.17 -2.53
CA ALA A 126 4.64 19.14 -3.51
C ALA A 126 6.14 18.82 -3.60
N ALA A 127 7.00 19.76 -3.21
CA ALA A 127 8.45 19.60 -3.26
C ALA A 127 9.06 18.93 -2.01
N ALA A 128 8.32 18.91 -0.90
CA ALA A 128 8.74 18.33 0.39
C ALA A 128 8.52 16.80 0.44
#